data_AF-A0A1Y2UVZ4-F1
#
_entry.id   AF-A0A1Y2UVZ4-F1
#
_cell.length_a   1.000
_cell.length_b   1.000
_cell.length_c   1.000
_cell.angle_alpha   90.00
_cell.angle_beta   90.00
_cell.angle_gamma   90.00
#
_symmetry.space_group_name_H-M   'P 1'
#
loop_
_entity.id
_entity.type
_entity.pdbx_description
1 polymer ?
#
loop_
_entity_poly.entity_id
_entity_poly.type
_entity_poly.pdbx_seq_one_letter_code
_entity_poly.pdbx_strand_id
1 'polypeptide(L)'
;MSNPNQLFLLADHIKLSLLERQRAQSLNLDGDSKDGHISRSLDQFRDGLAALEKEQKRLEEAGDEDGALTISDALPGLQKQYNDLTSQFHGFSSPSSASTLTHPNDPALSPDFEHATTSPTSAPSAPAAQPPSTSTSNLRPKGARTTSKTVRFTDNPTSPSAVDPDLEAQLFGGARYRDNPGDDSMGYRDEASGMTNTQIHAYHQRILNEQDEQLDALGASIARQRELSMQIGDELDEHVAMLDDVDAAVDRHQGRLDRAKRQVGRISRAASESKQMIAIIILIIVLVLLIAILK
;
A
#
# COMPACT_ATOMS: atom_id res chain seq x y z
N MET A 1 -9.93 11.76 -9.48
CA MET A 1 -9.17 12.13 -10.68
C MET A 1 -7.91 11.29 -10.67
N SER A 2 -7.87 10.21 -11.43
CA SER A 2 -6.68 9.38 -11.63
C SER A 2 -5.76 10.10 -12.61
N ASN A 3 -4.57 10.51 -12.17
CA ASN A 3 -3.61 11.19 -13.02
C ASN A 3 -2.73 10.19 -13.78
N PRO A 4 -2.31 10.48 -15.03
CA PRO A 4 -1.41 9.60 -15.79
C PRO A 4 -0.14 9.22 -15.01
N ASN A 5 0.49 10.19 -14.33
CA ASN A 5 1.69 9.98 -13.52
C ASN A 5 1.47 8.98 -12.37
N GLN A 6 0.28 8.99 -11.75
CA GLN A 6 -0.03 8.04 -10.68
C GLN A 6 -0.12 6.61 -11.22
N LEU A 7 -0.60 6.44 -12.46
CA LEU A 7 -0.66 5.13 -13.10
C LEU A 7 0.73 4.62 -13.52
N PHE A 8 1.64 5.51 -13.92
CA PHE A 8 3.03 5.13 -14.19
C PHE A 8 3.77 4.67 -12.92
N LEU A 9 3.56 5.35 -11.80
CA LEU A 9 4.09 4.93 -10.49
C LEU A 9 3.49 3.59 -10.04
N LEU A 10 2.19 3.40 -10.22
CA LEU A 10 1.53 2.12 -9.95
C LEU A 10 2.10 1.01 -10.84
N ALA A 11 2.34 1.28 -12.12
CA ALA A 11 2.97 0.34 -13.03
C ALA A 11 4.38 -0.05 -12.55
N ASP A 12 5.19 0.90 -12.08
CA ASP A 12 6.52 0.59 -11.54
C ASP A 12 6.47 -0.25 -10.25
N HIS A 13 5.50 0.01 -9.37
CA HIS A 13 5.28 -0.83 -8.20
C HIS A 13 4.87 -2.27 -8.58
N ILE A 14 4.02 -2.43 -9.60
CA ILE A 14 3.64 -3.76 -10.13
C ILE A 14 4.86 -4.47 -10.73
N LYS A 15 5.72 -3.75 -11.47
CA LYS A 15 6.96 -4.30 -12.03
C LYS A 15 7.89 -4.83 -10.94
N LEU A 16 8.15 -4.02 -9.90
CA LEU A 16 8.97 -4.43 -8.76
C LEU A 16 8.37 -5.65 -8.04
N SER A 17 7.05 -5.67 -7.83
CA SER A 17 6.36 -6.79 -7.20
C SER A 17 6.48 -8.09 -8.02
N LEU A 18 6.41 -7.98 -9.35
CA LEU A 18 6.60 -9.11 -10.27
C LEU A 18 8.05 -9.61 -10.30
N LEU A 19 9.04 -8.72 -10.27
CA LEU A 19 10.46 -9.11 -10.15
C LEU A 19 10.75 -9.83 -8.82
N GLU A 20 10.18 -9.32 -7.74
CA GLU A 20 10.32 -9.89 -6.40
C GLU A 20 9.57 -11.23 -6.26
N ARG A 21 8.50 -11.43 -7.03
CA ARG A 21 7.85 -12.74 -7.19
C ARG A 21 8.74 -13.71 -7.98
N GLN A 22 9.33 -13.28 -9.11
CA GLN A 22 10.24 -14.10 -9.90
C GLN A 22 11.47 -14.55 -9.07
N ARG A 23 11.98 -13.67 -8.21
CA ARG A 23 13.04 -13.99 -7.24
C ARG A 23 12.58 -15.01 -6.18
N ALA A 24 11.40 -14.81 -5.59
CA ALA A 24 10.87 -15.76 -4.61
C ALA A 24 10.68 -17.16 -5.24
N GLN A 25 10.23 -17.21 -6.49
CA GLN A 25 10.12 -18.46 -7.26
C GLN A 25 11.50 -19.10 -7.51
N SER A 26 12.53 -18.32 -7.85
CA SER A 26 13.89 -18.86 -8.04
C SER A 26 14.51 -19.39 -6.74
N LEU A 27 14.12 -18.81 -5.60
CA LEU A 27 14.52 -19.26 -4.26
C LEU A 27 13.58 -20.32 -3.66
N ASN A 28 12.55 -20.76 -4.40
CA ASN A 28 11.56 -21.75 -3.98
C ASN A 28 10.85 -21.39 -2.66
N LEU A 29 10.59 -20.10 -2.46
CA LEU A 29 9.85 -19.56 -1.30
C LEU A 29 8.35 -19.47 -1.66
N ASP A 30 7.46 -19.74 -0.68
CA ASP A 30 6.01 -19.67 -0.87
C ASP A 30 5.56 -18.27 -1.32
N GLY A 31 5.08 -18.16 -2.56
CA GLY A 31 4.75 -16.90 -3.24
C GLY A 31 3.28 -16.46 -3.15
N ASP A 32 2.39 -17.28 -2.58
CA ASP A 32 0.93 -17.10 -2.68
C ASP A 32 0.43 -15.76 -2.12
N SER A 33 1.10 -15.19 -1.12
CA SER A 33 0.73 -13.89 -0.56
C SER A 33 1.01 -12.73 -1.53
N LYS A 34 2.09 -12.81 -2.32
CA LYS A 34 2.47 -11.79 -3.30
C LYS A 34 1.50 -11.77 -4.48
N ASP A 35 0.95 -12.94 -4.85
CA ASP A 35 0.04 -13.08 -5.99
C ASP A 35 -1.30 -12.36 -5.76
N GLY A 36 -1.82 -12.37 -4.53
CA GLY A 36 -3.03 -11.61 -4.17
C GLY A 36 -2.85 -10.09 -4.25
N HIS A 37 -1.68 -9.58 -3.85
CA HIS A 37 -1.36 -8.16 -3.95
C HIS A 37 -1.19 -7.71 -5.41
N ILE A 38 -0.49 -8.49 -6.22
CA ILE A 38 -0.29 -8.19 -7.64
C ILE A 38 -1.64 -8.17 -8.37
N SER A 39 -2.51 -9.15 -8.12
CA SER A 39 -3.86 -9.21 -8.71
C SER A 39 -4.66 -7.93 -8.43
N ARG A 40 -4.71 -7.49 -7.17
CA ARG A 40 -5.42 -6.28 -6.76
C ARG A 40 -4.82 -5.02 -7.39
N SER A 41 -3.50 -4.94 -7.48
CA SER A 41 -2.82 -3.81 -8.12
C SER A 41 -3.05 -3.75 -9.63
N LEU A 42 -3.17 -4.89 -10.31
CA LEU A 42 -3.56 -4.96 -11.71
C LEU A 42 -5.01 -4.52 -11.91
N ASP A 43 -5.94 -4.95 -11.05
CA ASP A 43 -7.32 -4.46 -11.07
C ASP A 43 -7.37 -2.94 -10.85
N GLN A 44 -6.61 -2.41 -9.89
CA GLN A 44 -6.50 -0.96 -9.65
C GLN A 44 -5.93 -0.22 -10.87
N PHE A 45 -4.95 -0.82 -11.56
CA PHE A 45 -4.37 -0.23 -12.77
C PHE A 45 -5.39 -0.23 -13.92
N ARG A 46 -6.14 -1.32 -14.12
CA ARG A 46 -7.23 -1.42 -15.09
C ARG A 46 -8.33 -0.38 -14.83
N ASP A 47 -8.78 -0.28 -13.58
CA ASP A 47 -9.84 0.65 -13.20
C ASP A 47 -9.36 2.10 -13.35
N GLY A 48 -8.08 2.36 -13.06
CA GLY A 48 -7.42 3.64 -13.31
C GLY A 48 -7.35 4.03 -14.78
N LEU A 49 -7.04 3.07 -15.68
CA LEU A 49 -7.08 3.27 -17.13
C LEU A 49 -8.47 3.64 -17.62
N ALA A 50 -9.51 2.90 -17.19
CA ALA A 50 -10.89 3.18 -17.57
C ALA A 50 -11.37 4.56 -17.07
N ALA A 51 -10.95 4.95 -15.86
CA ALA A 51 -11.22 6.28 -15.33
C ALA A 51 -10.51 7.38 -16.13
N LEU A 52 -9.29 7.12 -16.62
CA LEU A 52 -8.52 8.05 -17.44
C LEU A 52 -9.14 8.24 -18.83
N GLU A 53 -9.61 7.16 -19.47
CA GLU A 53 -10.36 7.23 -20.74
C GLU A 53 -11.64 8.08 -20.61
N LYS A 54 -12.38 7.89 -19.50
CA LYS A 54 -13.57 8.69 -19.21
C LYS A 54 -13.23 10.16 -18.97
N GLU A 55 -12.11 10.43 -18.30
CA GLU A 55 -11.65 11.80 -18.03
C GLU A 55 -11.19 12.50 -19.31
N GLN A 56 -10.50 11.79 -20.21
CA GLN A 56 -10.17 12.29 -21.55
C GLN A 56 -11.42 12.78 -22.27
N LYS A 57 -12.45 11.93 -22.37
CA LYS A 57 -13.71 12.27 -23.03
C LYS A 57 -14.40 13.47 -22.38
N ARG A 58 -14.37 13.55 -21.05
CA ARG A 58 -14.92 14.68 -20.29
C ARG A 58 -14.20 15.99 -20.61
N LEU A 59 -12.88 15.97 -20.75
CA LEU A 59 -12.06 17.14 -21.08
C LEU A 59 -12.28 17.60 -22.53
N GLU A 60 -12.42 16.65 -23.46
CA GLU A 60 -12.80 16.95 -24.85
C GLU A 60 -14.18 17.63 -24.92
N GLU A 61 -15.18 17.12 -24.17
CA GLU A 61 -16.52 17.72 -24.10
C GLU A 61 -16.53 19.10 -23.41
N ALA A 62 -15.59 19.33 -22.49
CA ALA A 62 -15.43 20.60 -21.79
C ALA A 62 -14.64 21.65 -22.60
N GLY A 63 -14.04 21.27 -23.73
CA GLY A 63 -13.20 22.14 -24.57
C GLY A 63 -11.80 22.40 -23.99
N ASP A 64 -11.33 21.57 -23.06
CA ASP A 64 -9.96 21.60 -22.53
C ASP A 64 -9.06 20.68 -23.36
N GLU A 65 -8.62 21.20 -24.51
CA GLU A 65 -7.84 20.45 -25.50
C GLU A 65 -6.46 20.04 -24.96
N ASP A 66 -5.80 20.87 -24.16
CA ASP A 66 -4.46 20.60 -23.63
C ASP A 66 -4.47 19.42 -22.62
N GLY A 67 -5.45 19.41 -21.73
CA GLY A 67 -5.65 18.32 -20.77
C GLY A 67 -6.00 17.00 -21.47
N ALA A 68 -6.88 17.04 -22.47
CA ALA A 68 -7.26 15.87 -23.27
C ALA A 68 -6.07 15.31 -24.06
N LEU A 69 -5.25 16.17 -24.68
CA LEU A 69 -4.07 15.76 -25.44
C LEU A 69 -3.05 15.04 -24.55
N THR A 70 -2.77 15.58 -23.36
CA THR A 70 -1.84 14.99 -22.39
C THR A 70 -2.27 13.57 -22.00
N ILE A 71 -3.57 13.37 -21.79
CA ILE A 71 -4.11 12.05 -21.49
C ILE A 71 -4.01 11.13 -22.71
N SER A 72 -4.38 11.62 -23.90
CA SER A 72 -4.37 10.83 -25.13
C SER A 72 -2.97 10.32 -25.51
N ASP A 73 -1.91 11.08 -25.18
CA ASP A 73 -0.52 10.71 -25.45
C ASP A 73 -0.02 9.62 -24.50
N ALA A 74 -0.41 9.70 -23.22
CA ALA A 74 0.01 8.73 -22.20
C ALA A 74 -0.74 7.39 -22.26
N LEU A 75 -2.01 7.41 -22.72
CA LEU A 75 -2.94 6.30 -22.63
C LEU A 75 -2.50 5.03 -23.39
N PRO A 76 -2.01 5.10 -24.65
CA PRO A 76 -1.52 3.93 -25.36
C PRO A 76 -0.32 3.27 -24.67
N GLY A 77 0.57 4.08 -24.08
CA GLY A 77 1.72 3.60 -23.32
C GLY A 77 1.30 2.82 -22.08
N LEU A 78 0.37 3.37 -21.29
CA LEU A 78 -0.16 2.73 -20.09
C LEU A 78 -0.94 1.44 -20.40
N GLN A 79 -1.77 1.44 -21.45
CA GLN A 79 -2.49 0.24 -21.91
C GLN A 79 -1.52 -0.88 -22.33
N LYS A 80 -0.46 -0.54 -23.05
CA LYS A 80 0.59 -1.52 -23.42
C LYS A 80 1.26 -2.10 -22.18
N GLN A 81 1.66 -1.26 -21.22
CA GLN A 81 2.28 -1.73 -19.98
C GLN A 81 1.34 -2.63 -19.19
N TYR A 82 0.06 -2.28 -19.07
CA TYR A 82 -0.93 -3.13 -18.40
C TYR A 82 -1.02 -4.52 -19.04
N ASN A 83 -1.08 -4.59 -20.38
CA ASN A 83 -1.12 -5.87 -21.09
C ASN A 83 0.15 -6.70 -20.86
N ASP A 84 1.33 -6.07 -20.94
CA ASP A 84 2.61 -6.73 -20.71
C ASP A 84 2.75 -7.24 -19.26
N LEU A 85 2.30 -6.48 -18.26
CA LEU A 85 2.36 -6.87 -16.85
C LEU A 85 1.35 -7.98 -16.52
N THR A 86 0.15 -7.90 -17.10
CA THR A 86 -0.88 -8.94 -16.97
C THR A 86 -0.42 -10.26 -17.60
N SER A 87 0.22 -10.18 -18.78
CA SER A 87 0.79 -11.36 -19.46
C SER A 87 1.85 -12.04 -18.57
N GLN A 88 2.76 -11.26 -17.98
CA GLN A 88 3.79 -11.77 -17.08
C GLN A 88 3.25 -12.33 -15.77
N PHE A 89 2.21 -11.71 -15.21
CA PHE A 89 1.56 -12.21 -14.01
C PHE A 89 0.98 -13.62 -14.22
N HIS A 90 0.35 -13.86 -15.37
CA HIS A 90 -0.19 -15.17 -15.75
C HIS A 90 0.85 -16.15 -16.30
N GLY A 91 2.14 -15.79 -16.33
CA GLY A 91 3.23 -16.66 -16.77
C GLY A 91 3.48 -16.68 -18.29
N PHE A 92 2.85 -15.78 -19.04
CA PHE A 92 3.09 -15.60 -20.47
C PHE A 92 4.13 -14.50 -20.70
N SER A 93 5.41 -14.87 -20.69
CA SER A 93 6.52 -13.93 -20.90
C SER A 93 6.94 -13.87 -22.37
N SER A 94 6.92 -12.68 -22.95
CA SER A 94 7.52 -12.33 -24.24
C SER A 94 8.73 -11.40 -24.07
N PRO A 95 9.64 -11.27 -25.05
CA PRO A 95 10.79 -10.36 -24.96
C PRO A 95 10.38 -8.90 -24.68
N SER A 96 9.27 -8.46 -25.27
CA SER A 96 8.72 -7.12 -25.03
C SER A 96 8.24 -6.97 -23.59
N SER A 97 7.49 -7.94 -23.07
CA SER A 97 7.02 -7.89 -21.68
C SER A 97 8.17 -7.93 -20.67
N ALA A 98 9.22 -8.74 -20.94
CA ALA A 98 10.41 -8.78 -20.11
C ALA A 98 11.15 -7.44 -20.09
N SER A 99 11.25 -6.76 -21.25
CA SER A 99 11.82 -5.40 -21.30
C SER A 99 10.98 -4.38 -20.54
N THR A 100 9.65 -4.47 -20.61
CA THR A 100 8.73 -3.62 -19.85
C THR A 100 8.86 -3.84 -18.35
N LEU A 101 9.21 -5.07 -17.91
CA LEU A 101 9.38 -5.40 -16.50
C LEU A 101 10.68 -4.84 -15.90
N THR A 102 11.77 -4.89 -16.67
CA THR A 102 13.11 -4.53 -16.16
C THR A 102 13.42 -3.03 -16.32
N HIS A 103 12.61 -2.28 -17.06
CA HIS A 103 12.78 -0.83 -17.22
C HIS A 103 11.77 -0.03 -16.37
N PRO A 104 12.24 0.82 -15.44
CA PRO A 104 11.36 1.71 -14.69
C PRO A 104 10.83 2.83 -15.58
N ASN A 105 9.64 3.34 -15.27
CA ASN A 105 9.11 4.57 -15.87
C ASN A 105 9.76 5.80 -15.22
N ASP A 106 10.05 5.73 -13.92
CA ASP A 106 10.82 6.74 -13.18
C ASP A 106 12.32 6.35 -13.08
N PRO A 107 13.25 7.15 -13.64
CA PRO A 107 14.68 6.85 -13.55
C PRO A 107 15.22 6.80 -12.11
N ALA A 108 14.57 7.47 -11.15
CA ALA A 108 14.98 7.42 -9.75
C ALA A 108 14.87 6.01 -9.14
N LEU A 109 14.00 5.16 -9.69
CA LEU A 109 13.80 3.78 -9.23
C LEU A 109 14.80 2.79 -9.87
N SER A 110 15.68 3.23 -10.77
CA SER A 110 16.66 2.35 -11.41
C SER A 110 17.49 1.47 -10.45
N PRO A 111 17.97 1.94 -9.29
CA PRO A 111 18.73 1.10 -8.37
C PRO A 111 17.89 -0.06 -7.80
N ASP A 112 16.60 0.18 -7.55
CA ASP A 112 15.69 -0.83 -7.00
C ASP A 112 15.42 -1.95 -8.03
N PHE A 113 15.31 -1.59 -9.31
CA PHE A 113 15.15 -2.55 -10.40
C PHE A 113 16.43 -3.36 -10.66
N GLU A 114 17.61 -2.73 -10.57
CA GLU A 114 18.90 -3.43 -10.61
C GLU A 114 19.03 -4.41 -9.44
N HIS A 115 18.67 -3.97 -8.24
CA HIS A 115 18.70 -4.85 -7.07
C HIS A 115 17.68 -5.99 -7.20
N ALA A 116 16.49 -5.75 -7.75
CA ALA A 116 15.45 -6.76 -7.92
C ALA A 116 15.77 -7.79 -9.03
N THR A 117 16.55 -7.41 -10.05
CA THR A 117 16.97 -8.30 -11.14
C THR A 117 18.23 -9.13 -10.81
N THR A 118 19.07 -8.69 -9.87
CA THR A 118 20.29 -9.41 -9.46
C THR A 118 19.97 -10.61 -8.56
N SER A 119 19.99 -11.81 -9.14
CA SER A 119 19.82 -13.07 -8.39
C SER A 119 21.05 -13.39 -7.53
N PRO A 120 20.90 -13.90 -6.29
CA PRO A 120 22.05 -14.30 -5.45
C PRO A 120 22.84 -15.50 -5.98
N THR A 121 22.39 -16.16 -7.05
CA THR A 121 23.05 -17.34 -7.64
C THR A 121 24.13 -16.99 -8.68
N SER A 122 24.35 -15.72 -9.01
CA SER A 122 25.43 -15.29 -9.92
C SER A 122 26.64 -14.71 -9.18
N ALA A 123 27.12 -15.39 -8.15
CA ALA A 123 28.51 -15.25 -7.72
C ALA A 123 29.38 -16.15 -8.61
N PRO A 124 30.42 -15.65 -9.28
CA PRO A 124 31.32 -16.50 -10.07
C PRO A 124 32.02 -17.49 -9.14
N SER A 125 31.95 -18.76 -9.53
CA SER A 125 32.54 -19.93 -8.89
C SER A 125 34.05 -19.73 -8.61
N ALA A 126 34.40 -19.63 -7.32
CA ALA A 126 35.74 -19.88 -6.82
C ALA A 126 35.87 -21.38 -6.41
N PRO A 127 37.06 -22.00 -6.60
CA PRO A 127 37.19 -23.45 -6.58
C PRO A 127 37.28 -24.05 -5.16
N ALA A 128 36.60 -25.21 -5.03
CA ALA A 128 36.83 -26.35 -4.15
C ALA A 128 37.70 -26.19 -2.88
N ALA A 129 37.05 -26.27 -1.72
CA ALA A 129 37.60 -26.93 -0.53
C ALA A 129 36.48 -27.64 0.26
N GLN A 130 36.77 -28.87 0.68
CA GLN A 130 35.88 -29.88 1.28
C GLN A 130 35.67 -29.72 2.81
N PRO A 131 34.74 -30.48 3.44
CA PRO A 131 34.08 -30.18 4.73
C PRO A 131 34.78 -30.82 5.95
N PRO A 132 34.37 -30.46 7.18
CA PRO A 132 33.55 -31.37 8.02
C PRO A 132 32.54 -30.57 8.90
N SER A 133 31.57 -31.08 9.66
CA SER A 133 30.99 -32.39 9.97
C SER A 133 29.70 -32.13 10.78
N THR A 134 28.65 -32.89 10.46
CA THR A 134 27.57 -33.37 11.35
C THR A 134 27.34 -32.71 12.71
N SER A 135 26.13 -32.14 12.89
CA SER A 135 25.30 -32.37 14.09
C SER A 135 23.84 -32.11 13.76
N THR A 136 23.12 -33.20 13.55
CA THR A 136 21.66 -33.28 13.52
C THR A 136 21.11 -33.07 14.92
N SER A 137 20.24 -32.09 15.12
CA SER A 137 19.05 -32.30 15.96
C SER A 137 17.94 -31.34 15.56
N ASN A 138 16.95 -31.90 14.87
CA ASN A 138 15.62 -31.35 14.73
C ASN A 138 14.99 -31.26 16.13
N LEU A 139 14.30 -30.17 16.42
CA LEU A 139 13.02 -30.18 17.14
C LEU A 139 12.27 -28.87 16.86
N ARG A 140 11.55 -28.92 15.75
CA ARG A 140 10.40 -28.08 15.42
C ARG A 140 9.22 -28.45 16.33
N PRO A 141 8.38 -27.51 16.76
CA PRO A 141 6.95 -27.72 16.75
C PRO A 141 6.31 -26.91 15.62
N LYS A 142 5.39 -27.58 14.93
CA LYS A 142 4.53 -27.05 13.89
C LYS A 142 3.65 -25.93 14.45
N GLY A 143 3.50 -24.88 13.65
CA GLY A 143 2.23 -24.16 13.50
C GLY A 143 2.07 -22.91 14.36
N ALA A 144 2.43 -21.76 13.79
CA ALA A 144 1.68 -20.52 13.94
C ALA A 144 2.17 -19.54 12.88
N ARG A 145 1.25 -19.02 12.06
CA ARG A 145 1.49 -17.97 11.08
C ARG A 145 1.51 -16.65 11.82
N THR A 146 2.48 -15.78 11.55
CA THR A 146 2.35 -14.36 11.83
C THR A 146 2.87 -13.57 10.63
N THR A 147 1.94 -13.08 9.82
CA THR A 147 2.17 -12.07 8.78
C THR A 147 2.41 -10.74 9.49
N SER A 148 3.66 -10.33 9.65
CA SER A 148 3.99 -8.98 10.11
C SER A 148 3.78 -7.99 8.96
N LYS A 149 2.63 -7.30 8.99
CA LYS A 149 2.36 -6.13 8.16
C LYS A 149 3.13 -4.95 8.76
N THR A 150 4.19 -4.51 8.09
CA THR A 150 4.78 -3.19 8.33
C THR A 150 3.80 -2.14 7.80
N VAL A 151 3.14 -1.42 8.70
CA VAL A 151 2.35 -0.23 8.38
C VAL A 151 3.05 0.96 9.02
N ARG A 152 3.72 1.77 8.19
CA ARG A 152 4.18 3.10 8.59
C ARG A 152 3.08 4.11 8.23
N PHE A 153 2.35 4.57 9.24
CA PHE A 153 1.73 5.89 9.21
C PHE A 153 2.35 6.71 10.34
N THR A 154 3.29 7.59 9.99
CA THR A 154 3.63 8.72 10.84
C THR A 154 2.90 9.92 10.30
N ASP A 155 1.68 10.10 10.80
CA ASP A 155 1.01 11.40 10.88
C ASP A 155 0.01 11.31 12.03
N ASN A 156 0.51 11.53 13.25
CA ASN A 156 -0.33 11.92 14.38
C ASN A 156 0.39 12.99 15.19
N PRO A 157 0.19 14.29 14.91
CA PRO A 157 0.47 15.30 15.90
C PRO A 157 -0.67 15.21 16.92
N THR A 158 -0.33 15.00 18.19
CA THR A 158 -1.20 15.03 19.38
C THR A 158 -1.57 13.66 19.98
N SER A 159 -0.68 13.13 20.83
CA SER A 159 -1.11 12.63 22.14
C SER A 159 0.01 12.68 23.18
N PRO A 160 -0.28 13.15 24.42
CA PRO A 160 0.71 13.38 25.46
C PRO A 160 0.84 12.13 26.33
N SER A 161 1.79 11.27 26.02
CA SER A 161 2.23 10.22 26.94
C SER A 161 3.72 10.03 26.68
N ALA A 162 4.49 10.85 27.38
CA ALA A 162 5.93 10.93 27.28
C ALA A 162 6.56 9.59 27.67
N VAL A 163 7.01 8.85 26.66
CA VAL A 163 8.19 8.00 26.81
C VAL A 163 9.30 8.80 26.14
N ASP A 164 10.28 9.24 26.92
CA ASP A 164 11.34 10.12 26.43
C ASP A 164 12.00 9.49 25.19
N PRO A 165 12.01 10.17 24.03
CA PRO A 165 12.59 9.64 22.79
C PRO A 165 14.08 9.32 22.94
N ASP A 166 14.74 9.92 23.92
CA ASP A 166 16.14 9.66 24.28
C ASP A 166 16.34 8.29 24.95
N LEU A 167 15.32 7.76 25.63
CA LEU A 167 15.40 6.46 26.32
C LEU A 167 15.27 5.29 25.32
N GLU A 168 14.43 5.45 24.30
CA GLU A 168 14.28 4.47 23.22
C GLU A 168 15.52 4.47 22.31
N ALA A 169 16.13 5.64 22.07
CA ALA A 169 17.41 5.76 21.36
C ALA A 169 18.58 5.10 22.10
N GLN A 170 18.59 5.13 23.45
CA GLN A 170 19.60 4.45 24.26
C GLN A 170 19.43 2.93 24.28
N LEU A 171 18.20 2.42 24.28
CA LEU A 171 17.92 0.99 24.34
C LEU A 171 18.31 0.24 23.05
N PHE A 172 18.37 0.94 21.91
CA PHE A 172 18.79 0.41 20.61
C PHE A 172 20.21 0.83 20.20
N GLY A 173 21.04 1.28 21.14
CA GLY A 173 22.47 1.52 20.88
C GLY A 173 22.81 2.73 20.02
N GLY A 174 21.93 3.76 19.95
CA GLY A 174 22.25 5.08 19.40
C GLY A 174 22.54 5.18 17.90
N ALA A 175 22.70 4.07 17.19
CA ALA A 175 22.99 4.04 15.76
C ALA A 175 21.69 3.85 14.98
N ARG A 176 21.25 4.91 14.27
CA ARG A 176 20.18 4.79 13.27
C ARG A 176 20.62 3.77 12.21
N TYR A 177 19.75 2.79 11.92
CA TYR A 177 19.98 1.81 10.86
C TYR A 177 20.37 2.52 9.56
N ARG A 178 21.56 2.21 9.04
CA ARG A 178 22.15 2.83 7.85
C ARG A 178 22.45 1.72 6.85
N ASP A 179 21.94 1.83 5.63
CA ASP A 179 22.03 0.78 4.60
C ASP A 179 23.46 0.50 4.07
N ASN A 180 24.48 1.20 4.57
CA ASN A 180 25.87 0.98 4.20
C ASN A 180 26.67 0.42 5.40
N PRO A 181 26.75 -0.91 5.60
CA PRO A 181 27.52 -1.53 6.69
C PRO A 181 29.04 -1.54 6.44
N GLY A 182 29.56 -0.55 5.71
CA GLY A 182 30.93 -0.52 5.22
C GLY A 182 31.99 -0.07 6.23
N ASP A 183 31.59 0.46 7.39
CA ASP A 183 32.52 1.13 8.33
C ASP A 183 32.61 0.43 9.70
N ASP A 184 31.52 -0.16 10.21
CA ASP A 184 31.55 -0.82 11.53
C ASP A 184 32.33 -2.14 11.53
N SER A 185 32.41 -2.84 10.38
CA SER A 185 33.27 -4.02 10.23
C SER A 185 34.76 -3.66 10.17
N MET A 186 35.12 -2.43 9.83
CA MET A 186 36.52 -1.97 9.81
C MET A 186 37.05 -1.75 11.22
N GLY A 187 36.22 -1.26 12.15
CA GLY A 187 36.63 -1.01 13.55
C GLY A 187 37.17 -2.27 14.24
N TYR A 188 36.47 -3.41 14.12
CA TYR A 188 36.91 -4.66 14.76
C TYR A 188 38.18 -5.26 14.15
N ARG A 189 38.40 -5.06 12.83
CA ARG A 189 39.53 -5.63 12.09
C ARG A 189 40.81 -4.83 12.29
N ASP A 190 40.71 -3.51 12.39
CA ASP A 190 41.85 -2.63 12.61
C ASP A 190 42.38 -2.74 14.05
N GLU A 191 41.49 -2.89 15.03
CA GLU A 191 41.85 -3.05 16.45
C GLU A 191 42.54 -4.40 16.73
N ALA A 192 42.18 -5.47 16.01
CA ALA A 192 42.83 -6.77 16.12
C ALA A 192 44.21 -6.83 15.43
N SER A 193 44.55 -5.86 14.57
CA SER A 193 45.78 -5.80 13.77
C SER A 193 46.97 -5.33 14.63
N GLY A 194 47.42 -6.21 15.53
CA GLY A 194 48.52 -5.93 16.45
C GLY A 194 48.48 -6.73 17.75
N MET A 195 47.36 -7.42 18.01
CA MET A 195 47.18 -8.24 19.19
C MET A 195 47.82 -9.63 19.04
N THR A 196 48.37 -10.18 20.12
CA THR A 196 48.87 -11.56 20.15
C THR A 196 47.70 -12.56 20.14
N ASN A 197 47.91 -13.82 19.73
CA ASN A 197 46.83 -14.82 19.66
C ASN A 197 45.98 -14.96 20.95
N THR A 198 46.61 -14.84 22.12
CA THR A 198 45.90 -14.88 23.42
C THR A 198 45.07 -13.62 23.67
N GLN A 199 45.56 -12.46 23.23
CA GLN A 199 44.82 -11.19 23.30
C GLN A 199 43.66 -11.17 22.29
N ILE A 200 43.85 -11.71 21.08
CA ILE A 200 42.79 -11.87 20.09
C ILE A 200 41.67 -12.76 20.63
N HIS A 201 42.00 -13.87 21.31
CA HIS A 201 41.00 -14.74 21.91
C HIS A 201 40.19 -14.01 23.00
N ALA A 202 40.86 -13.28 23.90
CA ALA A 202 40.19 -12.50 24.94
C ALA A 202 39.31 -11.39 24.35
N TYR A 203 39.77 -10.74 23.28
CA TYR A 203 39.05 -9.72 22.54
C TYR A 203 37.79 -10.29 21.87
N HIS A 204 37.92 -11.40 21.15
CA HIS A 204 36.78 -12.09 20.53
C HIS A 204 35.74 -12.51 21.56
N GLN A 205 36.17 -13.01 22.71
CA GLN A 205 35.23 -13.43 23.76
C GLN A 205 34.46 -12.25 24.36
N ARG A 206 35.07 -11.06 24.42
CA ARG A 206 34.38 -9.82 24.79
C ARG A 206 33.35 -9.42 23.76
N ILE A 207 33.70 -9.47 22.47
CA ILE A 207 32.78 -9.16 21.36
C ILE A 207 31.57 -10.11 21.38
N LEU A 208 31.80 -11.41 21.57
CA LEU A 208 30.72 -12.40 21.63
C LEU A 208 29.75 -12.10 22.80
N ASN A 209 30.28 -11.78 23.97
CA ASN A 209 29.44 -11.41 25.11
C ASN A 209 28.63 -10.13 24.83
N GLU A 210 29.23 -9.15 24.17
CA GLU A 210 28.57 -7.88 23.82
C GLU A 210 27.46 -8.08 22.75
N GLN A 211 27.68 -9.00 21.82
CA GLN A 211 26.64 -9.41 20.86
C GLN A 211 25.50 -10.17 21.53
N ASP A 212 25.78 -11.07 22.47
CA ASP A 212 24.74 -11.78 23.23
C ASP A 212 23.86 -10.79 24.01
N GLU A 213 24.46 -9.78 24.64
CA GLU A 213 23.71 -8.73 25.35
C GLU A 213 22.84 -7.89 24.41
N GLN A 214 23.31 -7.59 23.20
CA GLN A 214 22.51 -6.94 22.15
C GLN A 214 21.37 -7.83 21.66
N LEU A 215 21.59 -9.14 21.53
CA LEU A 215 20.56 -10.10 21.13
C LEU A 215 19.48 -10.27 22.19
N ASP A 216 19.83 -10.21 23.48
CA ASP A 216 18.86 -10.24 24.57
C ASP A 216 17.99 -8.96 24.58
N ALA A 217 18.61 -7.79 24.38
CA ALA A 217 17.88 -6.54 24.24
C ALA A 217 16.95 -6.54 23.02
N LEU A 218 17.42 -7.08 21.88
CA LEU A 218 16.62 -7.29 20.69
C LEU A 218 15.46 -8.26 20.96
N GLY A 219 15.71 -9.38 21.64
CA GLY A 219 14.69 -10.34 22.03
C GLY A 219 13.58 -9.71 22.88
N ALA A 220 13.94 -8.86 23.85
CA ALA A 220 12.99 -8.14 24.67
C ALA A 220 12.15 -7.13 23.87
N SER A 221 12.75 -6.45 22.88
CA SER A 221 12.01 -5.55 21.99
C SER A 221 11.06 -6.29 21.05
N ILE A 222 11.49 -7.43 20.47
CA ILE A 222 10.64 -8.29 19.63
C ILE A 222 9.47 -8.84 20.44
N ALA A 223 9.68 -9.22 21.71
CA ALA A 223 8.61 -9.67 22.58
C ALA A 223 7.54 -8.57 22.80
N ARG A 224 7.97 -7.33 23.06
CA ARG A 224 7.05 -6.18 23.17
C ARG A 224 6.34 -5.87 21.85
N GLN A 225 7.05 -5.94 20.72
CA GLN A 225 6.46 -5.74 19.40
C GLN A 225 5.40 -6.80 19.08
N ARG A 226 5.64 -8.05 19.46
CA ARG A 226 4.66 -9.13 19.33
C ARG A 226 3.41 -8.86 20.17
N GLU A 227 3.58 -8.40 21.41
CA GLU A 227 2.47 -8.01 22.29
C GLU A 227 1.61 -6.91 21.64
N LEU A 228 2.24 -5.84 21.17
CA LEU A 228 1.56 -4.77 20.44
C LEU A 228 0.85 -5.27 19.19
N SER A 229 1.45 -6.21 18.47
CA SER A 229 0.84 -6.80 17.26
C SER A 229 -0.41 -7.60 17.59
N MET A 230 -0.45 -8.30 18.72
CA MET A 230 -1.64 -9.02 19.18
C MET A 230 -2.74 -8.04 19.59
N GLN A 231 -2.39 -6.99 20.34
CA GLN A 231 -3.34 -5.95 20.73
C GLN A 231 -3.94 -5.21 19.52
N ILE A 232 -3.12 -4.90 18.51
CA ILE A 232 -3.61 -4.32 17.24
C ILE A 232 -4.55 -5.30 16.53
N GLY A 233 -4.26 -6.60 16.58
CA GLY A 233 -5.14 -7.64 16.02
C GLY A 233 -6.52 -7.62 16.68
N ASP A 234 -6.55 -7.61 18.02
CA ASP A 234 -7.81 -7.60 18.78
C ASP A 234 -8.61 -6.31 18.53
N GLU A 235 -7.95 -5.15 18.48
CA GLU A 235 -8.60 -3.87 18.16
C GLU A 235 -9.14 -3.85 16.73
N LEU A 236 -8.41 -4.42 15.76
CA LEU A 236 -8.91 -4.54 14.38
C LEU A 236 -10.17 -5.41 14.30
N ASP A 237 -10.21 -6.51 15.06
CA ASP A 237 -11.40 -7.36 15.14
C ASP A 237 -12.58 -6.62 15.79
N GLU A 238 -12.34 -5.81 16.83
CA GLU A 238 -13.36 -4.94 17.43
C GLU A 238 -13.85 -3.86 16.45
N HIS A 239 -12.94 -3.24 15.71
CA HIS A 239 -13.27 -2.27 14.67
C HIS A 239 -14.12 -2.88 13.54
N VAL A 240 -13.90 -4.15 13.16
CA VAL A 240 -14.75 -4.85 12.20
C VAL A 240 -16.18 -4.97 12.73
N ALA A 241 -16.35 -5.36 13.99
CA ALA A 241 -17.67 -5.41 14.62
C ALA A 241 -18.35 -4.02 14.68
N MET A 242 -17.59 -2.97 14.98
CA MET A 242 -18.10 -1.60 14.96
C MET A 242 -18.51 -1.15 13.54
N LEU A 243 -17.76 -1.55 12.51
CA LEU A 243 -18.10 -1.23 11.11
C LEU A 243 -19.41 -1.88 10.68
N ASP A 244 -19.69 -3.11 11.11
CA ASP A 244 -20.99 -3.77 10.86
C ASP A 244 -22.15 -2.99 11.51
N ASP A 245 -21.96 -2.48 12.73
CA ASP A 245 -22.94 -1.64 13.43
C ASP A 245 -23.17 -0.30 12.71
N VAL A 246 -22.09 0.30 12.17
CA VAL A 246 -22.16 1.51 11.35
C VAL A 246 -22.92 1.24 10.06
N ASP A 247 -22.68 0.12 9.38
CA ASP A 247 -23.39 -0.26 8.15
C ASP A 247 -24.89 -0.42 8.42
N ALA A 248 -25.25 -1.12 9.50
CA ALA A 248 -26.64 -1.25 9.94
C ALA A 248 -27.27 0.11 10.30
N ALA A 249 -26.50 1.06 10.84
CA ALA A 249 -26.97 2.42 11.08
C ALA A 249 -27.19 3.19 9.77
N VAL A 250 -26.28 3.08 8.81
CA VAL A 250 -26.38 3.69 7.48
C VAL A 250 -27.63 3.19 6.76
N ASP A 251 -27.92 1.88 6.78
CA ASP A 251 -29.14 1.30 6.21
C ASP A 251 -30.41 1.89 6.81
N ARG A 252 -30.44 2.05 8.14
CA ARG A 252 -31.57 2.71 8.83
C ARG A 252 -31.72 4.17 8.41
N HIS A 253 -30.61 4.90 8.27
CA HIS A 253 -30.63 6.29 7.83
C HIS A 253 -31.08 6.41 6.37
N GLN A 254 -30.63 5.53 5.47
CA GLN A 254 -31.09 5.47 4.09
C GLN A 254 -32.60 5.23 4.01
N GLY A 255 -33.12 4.27 4.79
CA GLY A 255 -34.55 3.99 4.85
C GLY A 255 -35.38 5.16 5.41
N ARG A 256 -34.82 6.00 6.29
CA ARG A 256 -35.46 7.24 6.77
C ARG A 256 -35.42 8.33 5.70
N LEU A 257 -34.29 8.50 5.02
CA LEU A 257 -34.12 9.45 3.92
C LEU A 257 -35.08 9.14 2.77
N ASP A 258 -35.24 7.87 2.39
CA ASP A 258 -36.17 7.47 1.33
C ASP A 258 -37.62 7.79 1.69
N ARG A 259 -38.01 7.57 2.95
CA ARG A 259 -39.35 7.96 3.44
C ARG A 259 -39.53 9.47 3.43
N ALA A 260 -38.54 10.22 3.90
CA ALA A 260 -38.57 11.69 3.85
C ALA A 260 -38.68 12.20 2.41
N LYS A 261 -37.89 11.65 1.48
CA LYS A 261 -37.94 11.95 0.04
C LYS A 261 -39.33 11.69 -0.55
N ARG A 262 -39.96 10.55 -0.22
CA ARG A 262 -41.34 10.25 -0.65
C ARG A 262 -42.37 11.22 -0.08
N GLN A 263 -42.21 11.66 1.17
CA GLN A 263 -43.10 12.65 1.78
C GLN A 263 -42.95 14.02 1.12
N VAL A 264 -41.71 14.47 0.88
CA VAL A 264 -41.42 15.71 0.14
C VAL A 264 -42.02 15.64 -1.26
N GLY A 265 -41.89 14.50 -1.96
CA GLY A 265 -42.52 14.30 -3.27
C GLY A 265 -44.05 14.40 -3.25
N ARG A 266 -44.71 13.87 -2.21
CA ARG A 266 -46.16 14.00 -2.02
C ARG A 266 -46.58 15.46 -1.75
N ILE A 267 -45.85 16.15 -0.87
CA ILE A 267 -46.12 17.55 -0.56
C ILE A 267 -45.95 18.42 -1.81
N SER A 268 -44.89 18.20 -2.60
CA SER A 268 -44.66 18.90 -3.85
C SER A 268 -45.82 18.73 -4.83
N ARG A 269 -46.38 17.52 -4.96
CA ARG A 269 -47.53 17.25 -5.83
C ARG A 269 -48.80 17.93 -5.31
N ALA A 270 -49.10 17.82 -4.01
CA ALA A 270 -50.26 18.46 -3.39
C ALA A 270 -50.20 20.00 -3.50
N ALA A 271 -49.01 20.59 -3.38
CA ALA A 271 -48.79 22.02 -3.57
C ALA A 271 -49.05 22.45 -5.03
N SER A 272 -48.66 21.62 -6.01
CA SER A 272 -48.94 21.90 -7.44
C SER A 272 -50.45 21.92 -7.74
N GLU A 273 -51.20 20.98 -7.18
CA GLU A 273 -52.66 20.91 -7.35
C GLU A 273 -53.36 22.11 -6.68
N SER A 274 -52.88 22.50 -5.50
CA SER A 274 -53.40 23.67 -4.78
C SER A 274 -53.18 24.98 -5.54
N LYS A 275 -52.06 25.13 -6.25
CA LYS A 275 -51.80 26.31 -7.11
C LYS A 275 -52.84 26.46 -8.21
N GLN A 276 -53.26 25.36 -8.83
CA GLN A 276 -54.30 25.39 -9.87
C GLN A 276 -55.65 25.80 -9.28
N MET A 277 -56.01 25.27 -8.10
CA MET A 277 -57.26 25.66 -7.42
C MET A 277 -57.26 27.15 -7.02
N ILE A 278 -56.16 27.65 -6.46
CA ILE A 278 -56.00 29.07 -6.11
C ILE A 278 -56.11 29.96 -7.37
N ALA A 279 -55.48 29.56 -8.48
CA ALA A 279 -55.58 30.30 -9.74
C ALA A 279 -57.03 30.39 -10.23
N ILE A 280 -57.82 29.32 -10.13
CA ILE A 280 -59.26 29.33 -10.49
C ILE A 280 -60.02 30.31 -9.59
N ILE A 281 -59.80 30.29 -8.28
CA ILE A 281 -60.48 31.19 -7.32
C ILE A 281 -60.16 32.66 -7.64
N ILE A 282 -58.88 32.98 -7.91
CA ILE A 282 -58.47 34.33 -8.30
C ILE A 282 -59.17 34.77 -9.59
N LEU A 283 -59.26 33.88 -10.58
CA LEU A 283 -59.91 34.16 -11.87
C LEU A 283 -61.42 34.45 -11.69
N ILE A 284 -62.09 33.73 -10.78
CA ILE A 284 -63.50 33.99 -10.41
C ILE A 284 -63.65 35.38 -9.76
N ILE A 285 -62.77 35.74 -8.82
CA ILE A 285 -62.82 37.05 -8.15
C ILE A 285 -62.65 38.18 -9.18
N VAL A 286 -61.69 38.04 -10.10
CA VAL A 286 -61.47 39.01 -11.19
C VAL A 286 -62.71 39.11 -12.08
N LEU A 287 -63.33 37.99 -12.44
CA LEU A 287 -64.56 37.97 -13.24
C LEU A 287 -65.71 38.72 -12.55
N VAL A 288 -65.91 38.48 -11.25
CA VAL A 288 -66.96 39.16 -10.46
C VAL A 288 -66.70 40.67 -10.40
N LEU A 289 -65.45 41.09 -10.20
CA LEU A 289 -65.06 42.50 -10.24
C LEU A 289 -65.34 43.14 -11.60
N LEU A 290 -64.99 42.46 -12.69
CA LEU A 290 -65.27 42.95 -14.05
C LEU A 290 -66.77 43.11 -14.30
N ILE A 291 -67.60 42.16 -13.85
CA ILE A 291 -69.06 42.27 -13.96
C ILE A 291 -69.58 43.46 -13.13
N ALA A 292 -69.07 43.66 -11.92
CA ALA A 292 -69.48 44.77 -11.06
C ALA A 292 -69.09 46.15 -11.63
N ILE A 293 -68.00 46.24 -12.39
CA ILE A 293 -67.55 47.48 -13.04
C ILE A 293 -68.27 47.72 -14.38
N LEU A 294 -68.60 46.65 -15.12
CA LEU A 294 -69.26 46.74 -16.43
C LEU A 294 -70.77 46.98 -16.31
N LYS A 295 -71.38 46.66 -15.17
CA LYS A 295 -72.81 46.79 -14.90
C LYS A 295 -73.13 48.12 -14.23
#